data_AF-A0A849DCV2-F1
#
_entry.id   AF-A0A849DCV2-F1
#
_cell.length_a   1.000
_cell.length_b   1.000
_cell.length_c   1.000
_cell.angle_alpha   90.00
_cell.angle_beta   90.00
_cell.angle_gamma   90.00
#
_symmetry.space_group_name_H-M   'P 1'
#
loop_
_entity.id
_entity.type
_entity.pdbx_description
1 polymer ?
#
loop_
_entity_poly.entity_id
_entity_poly.type
_entity_poly.pdbx_seq_one_letter_code
_entity_poly.pdbx_strand_id
1 'polypeptide(L)'
;MQQLLKWTLETIREEESSFSWMEEYRYEWAPLAKSAVSQSIEGKTALIITDESHEWFAKYILNNVNDLKKNRPLLPFYALSSCFPHLHSMKSTQDLQLLEDMLDISYPNGYYIWYIGKGDHPYTKLAYRNEDSFLWVMDEEVQDSFAFRSSDTLLDIKLLQLFKLFDNTLSAALFGDLDLEL
;
A
#
# COMPACT_ATOMS: atom_id res chain seq x y z
N MET A 1 14.20 6.66 -40.45
CA MET A 1 14.74 5.57 -39.61
C MET A 1 15.83 6.15 -38.74
N GLN A 2 15.60 6.31 -37.43
CA GLN A 2 16.68 6.68 -36.51
C GLN A 2 17.57 5.45 -36.25
N GLN A 3 18.87 5.66 -36.06
CA GLN A 3 19.77 4.58 -35.63
C GLN A 3 19.44 4.20 -34.19
N LEU A 4 19.33 2.90 -33.92
CA LEU A 4 18.94 2.35 -32.62
C LEU A 4 19.71 2.99 -31.45
N LEU A 5 21.04 3.10 -31.57
CA LEU A 5 21.89 3.69 -30.52
C LEU A 5 21.55 5.16 -30.22
N LYS A 6 21.23 5.94 -31.27
CA LYS A 6 20.87 7.35 -31.11
C LYS A 6 19.52 7.49 -30.43
N TRP A 7 18.53 6.72 -30.88
CA TRP A 7 17.20 6.69 -30.28
C TRP A 7 17.27 6.26 -28.81
N THR A 8 17.98 5.18 -28.50
CA THR A 8 18.12 4.70 -27.11
C THR A 8 18.76 5.75 -26.19
N LEU A 9 19.81 6.45 -26.64
CA LEU A 9 20.45 7.49 -25.83
C LEU A 9 19.53 8.70 -25.60
N GLU A 10 18.75 9.08 -26.61
CA GLU A 10 17.76 10.16 -26.50
C GLU A 10 16.67 9.75 -25.51
N THR A 11 16.11 8.55 -25.63
CA THR A 11 15.08 8.02 -24.73
C THR A 11 15.54 7.93 -23.26
N ILE A 12 16.77 7.47 -22.99
CA ILE A 12 17.31 7.41 -21.62
C ILE A 12 17.40 8.81 -20.98
N ARG A 13 17.70 9.84 -21.77
CA ARG A 13 17.86 11.21 -21.26
C ARG A 13 16.53 11.90 -21.00
N GLU A 14 15.47 11.47 -21.68
CA GLU A 14 14.11 11.98 -21.52
C GLU A 14 13.37 11.31 -20.36
N GLU A 15 13.91 10.25 -19.77
CA GLU A 15 13.29 9.54 -18.64
C GLU A 15 13.39 10.36 -17.34
N GLU A 16 12.39 11.21 -17.09
CA GLU A 16 12.24 11.94 -15.83
C GLU A 16 11.50 11.10 -14.78
N SER A 17 12.24 10.60 -13.78
CA SER A 17 11.68 9.87 -12.63
C SER A 17 12.02 10.54 -11.30
N SER A 18 11.75 11.85 -11.19
CA SER A 18 11.98 12.59 -9.94
C SER A 18 10.84 12.36 -8.93
N PHE A 19 11.18 12.26 -7.64
CA PHE A 19 10.21 12.09 -6.54
C PHE A 19 9.53 13.41 -6.12
N SER A 20 9.81 14.51 -6.82
CA SER A 20 9.32 15.86 -6.50
C SER A 20 7.79 15.96 -6.48
N TRP A 21 7.10 15.10 -7.22
CA TRP A 21 5.63 15.05 -7.21
C TRP A 21 5.06 14.89 -5.79
N MET A 22 5.74 14.16 -4.90
CA MET A 22 5.29 13.98 -3.52
C MET A 22 5.34 15.24 -2.67
N GLU A 23 6.07 16.27 -3.08
CA GLU A 23 6.05 17.55 -2.37
C GLU A 23 4.64 18.15 -2.37
N GLU A 24 3.89 18.02 -3.47
CA GLU A 24 2.53 18.53 -3.61
C GLU A 24 1.53 17.73 -2.76
N TYR A 25 1.71 16.40 -2.69
CA TYR A 25 0.79 15.48 -2.00
C TYR A 25 1.12 15.24 -0.51
N ARG A 26 2.13 15.90 0.05
CA ARG A 26 2.62 15.63 1.42
C ARG A 26 1.54 15.74 2.50
N TYR A 27 0.60 16.68 2.35
CA TYR A 27 -0.46 16.90 3.35
C TYR A 27 -1.57 15.86 3.28
N GLU A 28 -1.81 15.28 2.10
CA GLU A 28 -2.71 14.14 1.93
C GLU A 28 -2.04 12.86 2.44
N TRP A 29 -0.75 12.70 2.16
CA TRP A 29 0.03 11.54 2.57
C TRP A 29 0.24 11.42 4.08
N ALA A 30 0.64 12.51 4.75
CA ALA A 30 1.15 12.44 6.12
C ALA A 30 0.13 11.86 7.13
N PRO A 31 -1.16 12.24 7.13
CA PRO A 31 -2.15 11.65 8.02
C PRO A 31 -2.35 10.15 7.78
N LEU A 32 -2.38 9.71 6.52
CA LEU A 32 -2.56 8.31 6.14
C LEU A 32 -1.37 7.46 6.58
N ALA A 33 -0.16 7.95 6.28
CA ALA A 33 1.07 7.30 6.69
C ALA A 33 1.21 7.23 8.20
N LYS A 34 0.86 8.31 8.92
CA LYS A 34 0.81 8.32 10.39
C LYS A 34 -0.09 7.21 10.91
N SER A 35 -1.34 7.15 10.45
CA SER A 35 -2.29 6.13 10.90
C SER A 35 -1.73 4.72 10.71
N ALA A 36 -1.30 4.38 9.49
CA ALA A 36 -0.78 3.05 9.19
C ALA A 36 0.52 2.71 9.95
N VAL A 37 1.42 3.68 10.14
CA VAL A 37 2.66 3.50 10.91
C VAL A 37 2.36 3.31 12.39
N SER A 38 1.50 4.15 12.99
CA SER A 38 1.08 3.98 14.39
C SER A 38 0.48 2.61 14.62
N GLN A 39 -0.45 2.18 13.77
CA GLN A 39 -1.07 0.86 13.84
C GLN A 39 -0.03 -0.28 13.75
N SER A 40 0.95 -0.15 12.86
CA SER A 40 2.05 -1.12 12.74
C SER A 40 2.91 -1.20 14.00
N ILE A 41 3.24 -0.05 14.61
CA ILE A 41 4.07 0.04 15.82
C ILE A 41 3.33 -0.48 17.05
N GLU A 42 2.02 -0.24 17.13
CA GLU A 42 1.13 -0.80 18.15
C GLU A 42 0.96 -2.32 18.03
N GLY A 43 1.47 -2.93 16.96
CA GLY A 43 1.46 -4.37 16.75
C GLY A 43 0.20 -4.91 16.08
N LYS A 44 -0.61 -4.04 15.45
CA LYS A 44 -1.71 -4.47 14.58
C LYS A 44 -1.18 -5.16 13.33
N THR A 45 -1.93 -6.14 12.83
CA THR A 45 -1.60 -6.85 11.59
C THR A 45 -1.97 -6.03 10.36
N ALA A 46 -1.03 -5.86 9.43
CA ALA A 46 -1.28 -5.25 8.13
C ALA A 46 -1.70 -6.31 7.11
N LEU A 47 -2.97 -6.28 6.69
CA LEU A 47 -3.51 -7.20 5.70
C LEU A 47 -3.52 -6.53 4.32
N ILE A 48 -2.56 -6.88 3.48
CA ILE A 48 -2.38 -6.33 2.14
C ILE A 48 -3.36 -6.99 1.17
N ILE A 49 -4.10 -6.17 0.44
CA ILE A 49 -5.03 -6.56 -0.61
C ILE A 49 -4.75 -5.73 -1.86
N THR A 50 -4.70 -6.38 -3.01
CA THR A 50 -4.54 -5.70 -4.30
C THR A 50 -5.57 -6.18 -5.30
N ASP A 51 -5.81 -5.37 -6.34
CA ASP A 51 -6.36 -5.91 -7.58
C ASP A 51 -5.33 -6.80 -8.30
N GLU A 52 -5.74 -7.46 -9.39
CA GLU A 52 -4.88 -8.38 -10.13
C GLU A 52 -3.71 -7.67 -10.81
N SER A 53 -3.89 -6.43 -11.28
CA SER A 53 -2.82 -5.66 -11.92
C SER A 53 -1.68 -5.29 -10.97
N HIS A 54 -1.96 -5.19 -9.67
CA HIS A 54 -0.99 -4.77 -8.66
C HIS A 54 -0.52 -5.92 -7.74
N GLU A 55 -0.81 -7.19 -8.07
CA GLU A 55 -0.37 -8.34 -7.26
C GLU A 55 1.17 -8.41 -7.15
N TRP A 56 1.89 -7.98 -8.21
CA TRP A 56 3.35 -7.87 -8.19
C TRP A 56 3.84 -6.93 -7.08
N PHE A 57 3.08 -5.88 -6.79
CA PHE A 57 3.45 -4.86 -5.83
C PHE A 57 3.21 -5.32 -4.40
N ALA A 58 2.17 -6.12 -4.13
CA ALA A 58 2.04 -6.81 -2.83
C ALA A 58 3.26 -7.70 -2.53
N LYS A 59 3.72 -8.47 -3.53
CA LYS A 59 4.94 -9.29 -3.40
C LYS A 59 6.17 -8.42 -3.16
N TYR A 60 6.27 -7.27 -3.84
CA TYR A 60 7.33 -6.31 -3.59
C TYR A 60 7.31 -5.79 -2.14
N ILE A 61 6.15 -5.37 -1.63
CA ILE A 61 6.00 -4.90 -0.24
C ILE A 61 6.44 -5.99 0.74
N LEU A 62 5.91 -7.21 0.62
CA LEU A 62 6.22 -8.31 1.54
C LEU A 62 7.71 -8.68 1.57
N ASN A 63 8.37 -8.67 0.41
CA ASN A 63 9.81 -8.96 0.32
C ASN A 63 10.68 -7.86 0.91
N ASN A 64 10.21 -6.61 0.91
CA ASN A 64 11.00 -5.48 1.37
C ASN A 64 10.71 -5.15 2.83
N VAL A 65 9.45 -5.13 3.28
CA VAL A 65 9.06 -4.65 4.63
C VAL A 65 9.77 -5.41 5.75
N ASN A 66 10.03 -6.70 5.55
CA ASN A 66 10.74 -7.54 6.52
C ASN A 66 12.16 -7.93 6.06
N ASP A 67 12.82 -7.07 5.26
CA ASP A 67 14.24 -7.25 4.92
C ASP A 67 15.09 -7.17 6.20
N LEU A 68 15.74 -8.30 6.53
CA LEU A 68 16.60 -8.45 7.71
C LEU A 68 17.75 -7.45 7.74
N LYS A 69 18.16 -6.88 6.60
CA LYS A 69 19.22 -5.86 6.53
C LYS A 69 18.83 -4.53 7.19
N LYS A 70 17.54 -4.30 7.44
CA LYS A 70 17.03 -3.05 8.04
C LYS A 70 17.24 -2.98 9.56
N ASN A 71 17.64 -4.08 10.20
CA ASN A 71 17.85 -4.16 11.65
C ASN A 71 16.65 -3.71 12.51
N ARG A 72 15.43 -3.77 11.98
CA ARG A 72 14.18 -3.54 12.73
C ARG A 72 13.49 -4.87 13.04
N PRO A 73 12.58 -4.93 14.04
CA PRO A 73 11.78 -6.11 14.31
C PRO A 73 10.97 -6.55 13.08
N LEU A 74 10.66 -7.85 13.00
CA LEU A 74 9.72 -8.35 12.00
C LEU A 74 8.32 -7.84 12.32
N LEU A 75 7.64 -7.31 11.31
CA LEU A 75 6.30 -6.75 11.43
C LEU A 75 5.26 -7.67 10.77
N PRO A 76 4.04 -7.76 11.30
CA PRO A 76 2.98 -8.65 10.83
C PRO A 76 2.30 -8.13 9.54
N PHE A 77 3.01 -8.21 8.41
CA PHE A 77 2.48 -7.88 7.08
C PHE A 77 2.19 -9.16 6.29
N TYR A 78 0.95 -9.32 5.83
CA TYR A 78 0.50 -10.51 5.10
C TYR A 78 -0.35 -10.14 3.89
N ALA A 79 -0.18 -10.84 2.77
CA ALA A 79 -1.12 -10.73 1.64
C ALA A 79 -2.36 -11.57 1.91
N LEU A 80 -3.51 -10.93 2.11
CA LEU A 80 -4.75 -11.61 2.46
C LEU A 80 -5.22 -12.55 1.34
N SER A 81 -5.06 -12.13 0.08
CA SER A 81 -5.39 -12.95 -1.09
C SER A 81 -4.58 -14.24 -1.18
N SER A 82 -3.38 -14.28 -0.58
CA SER A 82 -2.56 -15.49 -0.50
C SER A 82 -3.04 -16.44 0.60
N CYS A 83 -3.62 -15.91 1.68
CA CYS A 83 -4.23 -16.71 2.75
C CYS A 83 -5.61 -17.26 2.35
N PHE A 84 -6.34 -16.53 1.51
CA PHE A 84 -7.71 -16.85 1.11
C PHE A 84 -7.86 -16.83 -0.42
N PRO A 85 -7.53 -17.94 -1.13
CA PRO A 85 -7.56 -18.01 -2.59
C PRO A 85 -8.94 -17.69 -3.22
N HIS A 86 -10.01 -17.87 -2.46
CA HIS A 86 -11.39 -17.64 -2.89
C HIS A 86 -11.97 -16.32 -2.39
N LEU A 87 -11.14 -15.37 -1.93
CA LEU A 87 -11.60 -14.07 -1.44
C LEU A 87 -12.50 -13.35 -2.46
N HIS A 88 -12.16 -13.42 -3.75
CA HIS A 88 -12.94 -12.83 -4.86
C HIS A 88 -14.38 -13.39 -5.00
N SER A 89 -14.64 -14.58 -4.44
CA SER A 89 -15.95 -15.21 -4.48
C SER A 89 -16.90 -14.70 -3.40
N MET A 90 -16.37 -14.05 -2.35
CA MET A 90 -17.15 -13.48 -1.26
C MET A 90 -17.83 -12.19 -1.74
N LYS A 91 -19.14 -12.28 -2.00
CA LYS A 91 -19.92 -11.15 -2.56
C LYS A 91 -21.03 -10.68 -1.64
N SER A 92 -21.49 -11.53 -0.72
CA SER A 92 -22.56 -11.20 0.20
C SER A 92 -21.99 -10.51 1.44
N THR A 93 -22.79 -9.64 2.05
CA THR A 93 -22.46 -9.02 3.33
C THR A 93 -22.21 -10.05 4.43
N GLN A 94 -22.92 -11.18 4.38
CA GLN A 94 -22.75 -12.26 5.34
C GLN A 94 -21.39 -12.94 5.21
N ASP A 95 -20.92 -13.20 3.97
CA ASP A 95 -19.59 -13.81 3.76
C ASP A 95 -18.47 -12.90 4.28
N LEU A 96 -18.60 -11.58 4.02
CA LEU A 96 -17.64 -10.59 4.51
C LEU A 96 -17.63 -10.50 6.04
N GLN A 97 -18.81 -10.56 6.67
CA GLN A 97 -18.90 -10.55 8.13
C GLN A 97 -18.27 -11.80 8.76
N LEU A 98 -18.46 -12.99 8.17
CA LEU A 98 -17.81 -14.21 8.64
C LEU A 98 -16.28 -14.14 8.51
N LEU A 99 -15.79 -13.48 7.46
CA LEU A 99 -14.36 -13.21 7.31
C LEU A 99 -13.87 -12.26 8.42
N GLU A 100 -14.56 -11.13 8.62
CA GLU A 100 -14.26 -10.15 9.68
C GLU A 100 -14.21 -10.81 11.06
N ASP A 101 -15.24 -11.58 11.43
CA ASP A 101 -15.31 -12.31 12.70
C ASP A 101 -14.09 -13.23 12.91
N MET A 102 -13.64 -13.90 11.85
CA MET A 102 -12.47 -14.77 11.89
C MET A 102 -11.16 -13.96 12.01
N LEU A 103 -11.04 -12.83 11.31
CA LEU A 103 -9.87 -11.95 11.40
C LEU A 103 -9.75 -11.34 12.81
N ASP A 104 -10.87 -10.94 13.43
CA ASP A 104 -10.91 -10.42 14.80
C ASP A 104 -10.42 -11.46 15.83
N ILE A 105 -10.84 -12.72 15.67
CA ILE A 105 -10.36 -13.83 16.51
C ILE A 105 -8.87 -14.11 16.28
N SER A 106 -8.42 -14.02 15.02
CA SER A 106 -7.05 -14.36 14.62
C SER A 106 -6.04 -13.27 15.01
N TYR A 107 -6.46 -12.01 15.04
CA TYR A 107 -5.63 -10.85 15.31
C TYR A 107 -6.17 -10.09 16.53
N PRO A 108 -5.97 -10.61 17.76
CA PRO A 108 -6.53 -10.01 18.97
C PRO A 108 -5.97 -8.61 19.30
N ASN A 109 -4.81 -8.26 18.73
CA ASN A 109 -4.24 -6.91 18.83
C ASN A 109 -4.81 -5.95 17.77
N GLY A 110 -5.72 -6.42 16.92
CA GLY A 110 -6.30 -5.67 15.80
C GLY A 110 -5.58 -5.92 14.48
N TYR A 111 -6.23 -5.50 13.41
CA TYR A 111 -5.69 -5.50 12.06
C TYR A 111 -6.18 -4.26 11.30
N TYR A 112 -5.50 -3.92 10.21
CA TYR A 112 -5.96 -2.94 9.25
C TYR A 112 -5.76 -3.46 7.83
N ILE A 113 -6.64 -3.01 6.92
CA ILE A 113 -6.53 -3.37 5.52
C ILE A 113 -5.61 -2.37 4.83
N TRP A 114 -4.59 -2.85 4.12
CA TRP A 114 -3.84 -2.05 3.17
C TRP A 114 -4.29 -2.41 1.77
N TYR A 115 -5.17 -1.59 1.19
CA TYR A 115 -5.71 -1.80 -0.14
C TYR A 115 -4.93 -1.01 -1.20
N ILE A 116 -4.56 -1.66 -2.30
CA ILE A 116 -3.87 -1.03 -3.45
C ILE A 116 -4.52 -1.52 -4.74
N GLY A 117 -5.37 -0.71 -5.36
CA GLY A 117 -6.10 -1.12 -6.54
C GLY A 117 -7.20 -0.16 -6.96
N LYS A 118 -7.90 -0.51 -8.05
CA LYS A 118 -9.02 0.29 -8.57
C LYS A 118 -10.14 0.50 -7.54
N GLY A 119 -10.77 1.67 -7.55
CA GLY A 119 -11.88 1.97 -6.65
C GLY A 119 -13.17 1.17 -6.89
N ASP A 120 -13.36 0.68 -8.12
CA ASP A 120 -14.53 -0.13 -8.52
C ASP A 120 -14.34 -1.65 -8.32
N HIS A 121 -13.21 -2.07 -7.73
CA HIS A 121 -12.87 -3.49 -7.59
C HIS A 121 -13.69 -4.18 -6.47
N PRO A 122 -14.11 -5.46 -6.61
CA PRO A 122 -14.88 -6.16 -5.57
C PRO A 122 -14.30 -6.16 -4.15
N TYR A 123 -12.97 -6.09 -4.03
CA TYR A 123 -12.27 -6.04 -2.73
C TYR A 123 -12.47 -4.72 -1.98
N THR A 124 -12.90 -3.65 -2.64
CA THR A 124 -13.14 -2.36 -1.98
C THR A 124 -14.30 -2.44 -0.99
N LYS A 125 -15.23 -3.39 -1.20
CA LYS A 125 -16.27 -3.71 -0.22
C LYS A 125 -15.71 -4.14 1.14
N LEU A 126 -14.58 -4.82 1.17
CA LEU A 126 -13.90 -5.20 2.41
C LEU A 126 -13.05 -4.04 2.93
N ALA A 127 -12.28 -3.40 2.04
CA ALA A 127 -11.36 -2.32 2.41
C ALA A 127 -12.08 -1.10 3.01
N TYR A 128 -13.22 -0.69 2.44
CA TYR A 128 -13.95 0.50 2.88
C TYR A 128 -14.83 0.27 4.12
N ARG A 129 -14.96 -0.97 4.59
CA ARG A 129 -15.71 -1.28 5.82
C ARG A 129 -14.91 -1.00 7.08
N ASN A 130 -13.58 -0.99 6.99
CA ASN A 130 -12.71 -0.74 8.12
C ASN A 130 -12.19 0.71 8.06
N GLU A 131 -12.62 1.54 9.01
CA GLU A 131 -12.38 2.99 9.05
C GLU A 131 -10.88 3.34 9.11
N ASP A 132 -10.05 2.47 9.69
CA ASP A 132 -8.61 2.68 9.86
C ASP A 132 -7.77 2.04 8.73
N SER A 133 -8.39 1.74 7.59
CA SER A 133 -7.70 1.14 6.45
C SER A 133 -6.71 2.10 5.79
N PHE A 134 -5.62 1.55 5.27
CA PHE A 134 -4.64 2.27 4.48
C PHE A 134 -4.93 2.09 2.99
N LEU A 135 -5.56 3.08 2.37
CA LEU A 135 -6.17 2.95 1.05
C LEU A 135 -5.38 3.69 -0.02
N TRP A 136 -4.88 2.97 -1.03
CA TRP A 136 -4.25 3.52 -2.24
C TRP A 136 -5.14 3.17 -3.43
N VAL A 137 -5.94 4.14 -3.87
CA VAL A 137 -7.08 3.90 -4.78
C VAL A 137 -6.80 4.49 -6.15
N MET A 138 -7.00 3.70 -7.21
CA MET A 138 -6.90 4.21 -8.59
C MET A 138 -8.25 4.65 -9.12
N ASP A 139 -8.23 5.77 -9.83
CA ASP A 139 -9.32 6.35 -10.65
C ASP A 139 -10.60 6.76 -9.90
N GLU A 140 -10.59 6.72 -8.57
CA GLU A 140 -11.67 7.20 -7.72
C GLU A 140 -11.10 8.05 -6.57
N GLU A 141 -11.87 9.08 -6.18
CA GLU A 141 -11.59 9.87 -4.99
C GLU A 141 -12.36 9.29 -3.81
N VAL A 142 -11.64 8.66 -2.89
CA VAL A 142 -12.21 8.10 -1.66
C VAL A 142 -11.67 8.90 -0.48
N GLN A 143 -12.55 9.23 0.47
CA GLN A 143 -12.13 9.91 1.68
C GLN A 143 -11.09 9.08 2.43
N ASP A 144 -10.09 9.73 3.03
CA ASP A 144 -9.04 9.08 3.80
C ASP A 144 -8.26 8.02 2.97
N SER A 145 -8.08 8.31 1.69
CA SER A 145 -7.29 7.49 0.76
C SER A 145 -6.24 8.34 0.01
N PHE A 146 -5.23 7.66 -0.51
CA PHE A 146 -4.26 8.24 -1.42
C PHE A 146 -4.66 7.91 -2.86
N ALA A 147 -5.05 8.93 -3.64
CA ALA A 147 -5.57 8.75 -4.97
C ALA A 147 -4.47 8.65 -6.04
N PHE A 148 -4.62 7.70 -6.94
CA PHE A 148 -3.77 7.49 -8.11
C PHE A 148 -4.60 7.52 -9.40
N ARG A 149 -3.93 7.74 -10.53
CA ARG A 149 -4.53 7.58 -11.86
C ARG A 149 -3.93 6.35 -12.52
N SER A 150 -4.74 5.37 -12.91
CA SER A 150 -4.25 4.18 -13.60
C SER A 150 -3.69 4.48 -14.99
N SER A 151 -4.10 5.60 -15.58
CA SER A 151 -3.59 6.11 -16.84
C SER A 151 -2.22 6.82 -16.75
N ASP A 152 -1.69 7.02 -15.55
CA ASP A 152 -0.37 7.61 -15.34
C ASP A 152 0.73 6.62 -15.76
N THR A 153 1.54 6.99 -16.75
CA THR A 153 2.63 6.15 -17.26
C THR A 153 3.74 5.94 -16.24
N LEU A 154 3.80 6.75 -15.18
CA LEU A 154 4.75 6.64 -14.08
C LEU A 154 4.15 5.95 -12.84
N LEU A 155 2.92 5.41 -12.91
CA LEU A 155 2.23 4.81 -11.75
C LEU A 155 3.10 3.80 -11.00
N ASP A 156 3.69 2.83 -11.70
CA ASP A 156 4.53 1.80 -11.06
C ASP A 156 5.72 2.41 -10.32
N ILE A 157 6.35 3.44 -10.91
CA ILE A 157 7.47 4.16 -10.29
C ILE A 157 6.97 4.90 -9.03
N LYS A 158 5.81 5.56 -9.12
CA LYS A 158 5.20 6.28 -7.99
C LYS A 158 4.84 5.33 -6.85
N LEU A 159 4.29 4.15 -7.13
CA LEU A 159 4.00 3.12 -6.14
C LEU A 159 5.28 2.67 -5.41
N LEU A 160 6.33 2.36 -6.16
CA LEU A 160 7.64 2.00 -5.59
C LEU A 160 8.22 3.11 -4.72
N GLN A 161 8.14 4.36 -5.18
CA GLN A 161 8.63 5.51 -4.45
C GLN A 161 7.83 5.77 -3.17
N LEU A 162 6.49 5.68 -3.23
CA LEU A 162 5.60 5.89 -2.09
C LEU A 162 5.79 4.81 -1.03
N PHE A 163 5.96 3.55 -1.44
CA PHE A 163 6.31 2.48 -0.50
C PHE A 163 7.66 2.72 0.16
N LYS A 164 8.69 3.15 -0.57
CA LYS A 164 9.99 3.49 0.03
C LYS A 164 9.84 4.61 1.07
N LEU A 165 9.01 5.62 0.80
CA LEU A 165 8.72 6.66 1.77
C LEU A 165 8.03 6.08 3.01
N PHE A 166 6.97 5.29 2.86
CA PHE A 166 6.29 4.60 3.97
C PHE A 166 7.25 3.76 4.82
N ASP A 167 8.06 2.94 4.15
CA ASP A 167 8.99 2.01 4.76
C ASP A 167 10.12 2.71 5.53
N ASN A 168 10.57 3.86 5.03
CA ASN A 168 11.49 4.75 5.73
C ASN A 168 10.82 5.42 6.95
N THR A 169 9.60 5.95 6.80
CA THR A 169 8.82 6.52 7.90
C THR A 169 8.62 5.51 9.02
N LEU A 170 8.27 4.27 8.67
CA LEU A 170 8.11 3.17 9.62
C LEU A 170 9.40 2.85 10.38
N SER A 171 10.54 2.86 9.68
CA SER A 171 11.84 2.66 10.33
C SER A 171 12.19 3.81 11.27
N ALA A 172 12.04 5.06 10.82
CA ALA A 172 12.33 6.24 11.62
C ALA A 172 11.48 6.27 12.90
N ALA A 173 10.18 5.97 12.80
CA ALA A 173 9.29 5.91 13.95
C ALA A 173 9.65 4.76 14.92
N LEU A 174 9.99 3.56 14.41
CA LEU A 174 10.41 2.43 15.24
C LEU A 174 11.71 2.67 16.01
N PHE A 175 12.64 3.43 15.42
CA PHE A 175 13.92 3.78 16.07
C PHE A 175 13.83 5.05 16.93
N GLY A 176 12.68 5.72 16.96
CA GLY A 176 12.48 6.97 17.72
C GLY A 176 13.12 8.20 17.07
N ASP A 177 13.47 8.12 15.77
CA ASP A 177 14.00 9.24 14.99
C ASP A 177 12.89 10.21 14.53
N LEU A 178 11.62 9.77 14.59
CA LEU A 178 10.45 10.52 14.17
C LEU A 178 9.35 10.43 15.25
N ASP A 179 8.88 11.58 15.70
CA ASP A 179 7.62 11.68 16.44
C ASP A 179 6.45 11.76 15.44
N LEU A 180 5.37 11.03 15.74
CA LEU A 180 4.18 10.95 14.89
C LEU A 180 3.11 11.99 15.27
N GLU A 181 3.38 12.91 16.19
CA GLU A 181 2.54 14.10 16.40
C GLU A 181 2.50 14.98 15.14
N LEU A 182 1.29 15.39 14.72
CA LEU A 182 1.04 16.24 13.54
C LEU A 182 0.42 17.57 13.98
#